data_AF-A0A535AP46-F1
#
_entry.id   AF-A0A535AP46-F1
#
_cell.length_a   1.000
_cell.length_b   1.000
_cell.length_c   1.000
_cell.angle_alpha   90.00
_cell.angle_beta   90.00
_cell.angle_gamma   90.00
#
_symmetry.space_group_name_H-M   'P 1'
#
loop_
_entity.id
_entity.type
_entity.pdbx_description
1 polymer ?
#
loop_
_entity_poly.entity_id
_entity_poly.type
_entity_poly.pdbx_seq_one_letter_code
_entity_poly.pdbx_strand_id
1 'polypeptide(L)'
;MLDGLRVVELVDADQWAAAAVAQCGRILADLGADVVKAEPPEGDPVRRVPPFVGDGPDPDRGLMWIALNANKRSIVVSPKDEKARAALLRDADVVVQPSLLVDPRVQGEGPEGQGPLFSDRRERVSERSERERLVIVTV
;
A
#
# COMPACT_ATOMS: atom_id res chain seq x y z
N MET A 1 11.25 16.39 6.56
CA MET A 1 10.37 17.18 5.66
C MET A 1 8.91 16.83 5.92
N LEU A 2 8.60 15.56 6.18
CA LEU A 2 7.26 15.06 6.53
C LEU A 2 7.16 14.57 7.99
N ASP A 3 8.09 15.01 8.84
CA ASP A 3 8.14 14.66 10.27
C ASP A 3 6.81 14.98 10.96
N GLY A 4 6.33 14.03 11.76
CA GLY A 4 5.05 14.14 12.48
C GLY A 4 3.83 13.63 11.71
N LEU A 5 3.93 13.36 10.40
CA LEU A 5 2.86 12.70 9.65
C LEU A 5 2.85 11.19 9.89
N ARG A 6 1.66 10.65 10.15
CA ARG A 6 1.41 9.21 10.33
C ARG A 6 0.78 8.66 9.06
N VAL A 7 1.48 7.72 8.43
CA VAL A 7 1.06 7.12 7.16
C VAL A 7 0.74 5.65 7.37
N VAL A 8 -0.42 5.21 6.89
CA VAL A 8 -0.78 3.80 6.84
C VAL A 8 -0.71 3.33 5.39
N GLU A 9 0.18 2.39 5.12
CA GLU A 9 0.31 1.72 3.83
C GLU A 9 -0.45 0.39 3.88
N LEU A 10 -1.51 0.28 3.09
CA LEU A 10 -2.33 -0.91 2.99
C LEU A 10 -1.86 -1.80 1.85
N VAL A 11 -1.69 -3.09 2.14
CA VAL A 11 -1.35 -4.12 1.15
C VAL A 11 -2.53 -5.07 1.01
N ASP A 12 -2.84 -5.43 -0.23
CA ASP A 12 -3.71 -6.57 -0.52
C ASP A 12 -2.85 -7.71 -1.12
N ALA A 13 -3.19 -8.94 -0.76
CA ALA A 13 -2.38 -10.13 -1.00
C ALA A 13 -2.26 -10.51 -2.50
N ASP A 14 -3.12 -9.97 -3.35
CA ASP A 14 -3.34 -10.50 -4.70
C ASP A 14 -2.64 -9.75 -5.84
N GLN A 15 -1.86 -8.68 -5.59
CA GLN A 15 -1.45 -7.78 -6.69
C GLN A 15 -0.02 -7.25 -6.71
N TRP A 16 0.55 -7.23 -7.93
CA TRP A 16 1.75 -6.47 -8.34
C TRP A 16 1.65 -4.96 -8.06
N ALA A 17 0.43 -4.44 -7.86
CA ALA A 17 0.18 -3.07 -7.37
C ALA A 17 0.90 -2.78 -6.02
N ALA A 18 1.28 -3.83 -5.26
CA ALA A 18 2.11 -3.72 -4.07
C ALA A 18 3.41 -2.95 -4.30
N ALA A 19 4.05 -3.05 -5.48
CA ALA A 19 5.31 -2.35 -5.73
C ALA A 19 5.15 -0.82 -5.84
N ALA A 20 4.09 -0.34 -6.48
CA ALA A 20 3.84 1.10 -6.62
C ALA A 20 3.39 1.74 -5.29
N VAL A 21 2.51 1.05 -4.56
CA VAL A 21 2.10 1.41 -3.20
C VAL A 21 3.31 1.44 -2.26
N ALA A 22 4.15 0.39 -2.30
CA ALA A 22 5.35 0.32 -1.49
C ALA A 22 6.36 1.41 -1.87
N GLN A 23 6.50 1.74 -3.16
CA GLN A 23 7.37 2.84 -3.58
C GLN A 23 6.87 4.20 -3.08
N CYS A 24 5.56 4.44 -3.12
CA CYS A 24 4.98 5.66 -2.55
C CYS A 24 5.26 5.77 -1.05
N GLY A 25 4.96 4.73 -0.27
CA GLY A 25 5.26 4.72 1.16
C GLY A 25 6.76 4.82 1.45
N ARG A 26 7.63 4.26 0.60
CA ARG A 26 9.10 4.37 0.72
C ARG A 26 9.56 5.81 0.62
N ILE A 27 9.06 6.53 -0.38
CA ILE A 27 9.38 7.95 -0.57
C ILE A 27 8.90 8.77 0.63
N LEU A 28 7.68 8.52 1.13
CA LEU A 28 7.15 9.22 2.31
C LEU A 28 7.99 8.95 3.56
N ALA A 29 8.40 7.69 3.78
CA ALA A 29 9.28 7.31 4.88
C ALA A 29 10.66 7.97 4.77
N ASP A 30 11.25 7.99 3.58
CA ASP A 30 12.55 8.63 3.33
C ASP A 30 12.52 10.15 3.54
N LEU A 31 11.36 10.79 3.39
CA LEU A 31 11.15 12.21 3.67
C LEU A 31 10.83 12.51 5.15
N GLY A 32 10.74 11.48 6.00
CA GLY A 32 10.61 11.57 7.45
C GLY A 32 9.23 11.25 8.03
N ALA A 33 8.28 10.76 7.23
CA ALA A 33 6.96 10.36 7.73
C ALA A 33 7.05 9.05 8.55
N ASP A 34 6.19 8.89 9.56
CA ASP A 34 6.03 7.63 10.30
C ASP A 34 5.12 6.68 9.50
N VAL A 35 5.73 5.81 8.69
CA VAL A 35 5.02 4.88 7.81
C VAL A 35 4.87 3.52 8.47
N VAL A 36 3.62 3.08 8.64
CA VAL A 36 3.25 1.73 9.08
C VAL A 36 2.62 0.99 7.92
N LYS A 37 3.23 -0.11 7.52
CA LYS A 37 2.72 -1.05 6.54
C LYS A 37 1.86 -2.12 7.22
N ALA A 38 0.60 -2.21 6.84
CA ALA A 38 -0.30 -3.26 7.27
C ALA A 38 -0.23 -4.43 6.29
N GLU A 39 0.40 -5.52 6.71
CA GLU A 39 0.54 -6.73 5.92
C GLU A 39 -0.58 -7.73 6.26
N PRO A 40 -1.07 -8.50 5.29
CA PRO A 40 -1.94 -9.64 5.58
C PRO A 40 -1.17 -10.73 6.35
N PRO A 41 -1.86 -11.71 6.97
CA PRO A 41 -1.22 -12.80 7.72
C PRO A 41 -0.17 -13.58 6.91
N GLU A 42 -0.35 -13.66 5.60
CA GLU A 42 0.56 -14.32 4.67
C GLU A 42 1.83 -13.49 4.40
N GLY A 43 1.84 -12.21 4.77
CA GLY A 43 2.87 -11.22 4.45
C GLY A 43 2.73 -10.62 3.04
N ASP A 44 3.40 -9.50 2.81
CA ASP A 44 3.45 -8.86 1.49
C ASP A 44 4.05 -9.83 0.45
N PRO A 45 3.37 -10.07 -0.69
CA PRO A 45 3.90 -10.91 -1.76
C PRO A 45 5.31 -10.56 -2.22
N VAL A 46 5.70 -9.27 -2.16
CA VAL A 46 7.01 -8.78 -2.59
C VAL A 46 8.16 -9.36 -1.75
N ARG A 47 7.89 -9.82 -0.52
CA ARG A 47 8.86 -10.55 0.31
C ARG A 47 9.39 -11.79 -0.36
N ARG A 48 8.57 -12.44 -1.19
CA ARG A 48 8.89 -13.69 -1.87
C ARG A 48 9.37 -13.49 -3.32
N VAL A 49 9.59 -12.25 -3.74
CA VAL A 49 10.09 -11.93 -5.09
C VAL A 49 11.62 -11.96 -5.09
N PRO A 50 12.27 -12.80 -5.92
CA PRO A 50 13.72 -12.81 -6.07
C PRO A 50 14.23 -11.51 -6.72
N PRO A 51 15.54 -11.18 -6.58
CA PRO A 51 16.59 -11.95 -5.93
C PRO A 51 16.60 -11.85 -4.39
N PHE A 52 17.22 -12.82 -3.73
CA PHE A 52 17.39 -12.88 -2.27
C PHE A 52 18.86 -12.68 -1.88
N VAL A 53 19.11 -12.08 -0.71
CA VAL A 53 20.45 -12.04 -0.13
C VAL A 53 20.84 -13.43 0.37
N GLY A 54 21.98 -13.96 -0.08
CA GLY A 54 22.47 -15.28 0.32
C GLY A 54 21.83 -16.42 -0.47
N ASP A 55 21.90 -17.64 0.08
CA ASP A 55 21.48 -18.85 -0.62
C ASP A 55 20.02 -19.20 -0.37
N GLY A 56 19.19 -19.04 -1.41
CA GLY A 56 17.81 -19.53 -1.45
C GLY A 56 16.74 -18.51 -1.05
N PRO A 57 15.45 -18.88 -1.20
CA PRO A 57 14.32 -18.01 -0.89
C PRO A 57 14.17 -17.77 0.61
N ASP A 58 14.10 -16.50 1.01
CA ASP A 58 13.84 -16.07 2.39
C ASP A 58 13.05 -14.74 2.38
N PRO A 59 11.81 -14.71 2.93
CA PRO A 59 10.95 -13.51 2.97
C PRO A 59 11.55 -12.27 3.63
N ASP A 60 12.51 -12.43 4.54
CA ASP A 60 13.18 -11.30 5.20
C ASP A 60 14.48 -10.89 4.49
N ARG A 61 14.86 -11.63 3.44
CA ARG A 61 16.08 -11.38 2.65
C ARG A 61 15.79 -11.07 1.18
N GLY A 62 14.52 -10.89 0.81
CA GLY A 62 14.12 -10.45 -0.53
C GLY A 62 14.64 -9.03 -0.83
N LEU A 63 15.45 -8.87 -1.87
CA LEU A 63 16.07 -7.58 -2.19
C LEU A 63 15.05 -6.52 -2.58
N MET A 64 13.97 -6.92 -3.27
CA MET A 64 12.87 -6.01 -3.60
C MET A 64 12.13 -5.55 -2.35
N TRP A 65 11.88 -6.45 -1.39
CA TRP A 65 11.30 -6.11 -0.09
C TRP A 65 12.17 -5.10 0.68
N ILE A 66 13.47 -5.39 0.80
CA ILE A 66 14.41 -4.53 1.50
C ILE A 66 14.46 -3.13 0.86
N ALA A 67 14.53 -3.06 -0.46
CA ALA A 67 14.61 -1.79 -1.19
C ALA A 67 13.33 -0.94 -1.05
N LEU A 68 12.15 -1.56 -1.11
CA LEU A 68 10.87 -0.85 -1.11
C LEU A 68 10.32 -0.57 0.29
N ASN A 69 10.85 -1.17 1.35
CA ASN A 69 10.25 -1.08 2.69
C ASN A 69 11.21 -0.62 3.79
N ALA A 70 12.45 -0.28 3.46
CA ALA A 70 13.32 0.38 4.41
C ALA A 70 12.68 1.68 4.96
N ASN A 71 13.03 2.04 6.20
CA ASN A 71 12.45 3.15 6.98
C ASN A 71 10.96 3.03 7.35
N LYS A 72 10.30 1.93 7.00
CA LYS A 72 8.93 1.64 7.43
C LYS A 72 8.91 0.70 8.62
N ARG A 73 7.82 0.75 9.39
CA ARG A 73 7.45 -0.32 10.33
C ARG A 73 6.42 -1.22 9.67
N SER A 74 6.42 -2.51 10.00
CA SER A 74 5.42 -3.46 9.54
C SER A 74 4.63 -4.02 10.71
N ILE A 75 3.33 -4.20 10.51
CA ILE A 75 2.45 -4.95 11.38
C ILE A 75 1.61 -5.92 10.56
N VAL A 76 1.29 -7.07 11.15
CA VAL A 76 0.35 -8.02 10.54
C VAL A 76 -1.06 -7.66 10.98
N VAL A 77 -1.94 -7.38 10.03
CA VAL A 77 -3.37 -7.10 10.26
C VAL A 77 -4.18 -7.85 9.21
N SER A 78 -5.09 -8.72 9.67
CA SER A 78 -6.00 -9.42 8.78
C SER A 78 -6.94 -8.43 8.08
N PRO A 79 -7.13 -8.52 6.74
CA PRO A 79 -8.14 -7.74 6.03
C PRO A 79 -9.56 -7.92 6.59
N LYS A 80 -9.83 -9.08 7.20
CA LYS A 80 -11.11 -9.45 7.81
C LYS A 80 -11.29 -8.88 9.23
N ASP A 81 -10.23 -8.37 9.85
CA ASP A 81 -10.30 -7.72 11.16
C ASP A 81 -10.58 -6.22 11.00
N GLU A 82 -11.84 -5.90 10.74
CA GLU A 82 -12.30 -4.52 10.55
C GLU A 82 -12.00 -3.62 11.76
N LYS A 83 -12.04 -4.19 12.97
CA LYS A 83 -11.76 -3.44 14.20
C LYS A 83 -10.29 -3.06 14.30
N ALA A 84 -9.38 -3.99 14.01
CA ALA A 84 -7.95 -3.71 13.98
C ALA A 84 -7.60 -2.70 12.88
N ARG A 85 -8.20 -2.84 11.69
CA ARG A 85 -8.01 -1.88 10.59
C ARG A 85 -8.52 -0.48 10.95
N ALA A 86 -9.72 -0.37 11.51
CA ALA A 86 -10.27 0.89 11.95
C ALA A 86 -9.40 1.56 13.03
N ALA A 87 -8.87 0.77 13.97
CA ALA A 87 -7.96 1.28 14.99
C ALA A 87 -6.66 1.84 14.39
N LEU A 88 -6.10 1.17 13.38
CA LEU A 88 -4.90 1.62 12.67
C LEU A 88 -5.14 2.92 11.89
N LEU A 89 -6.29 3.02 11.23
CA LEU A 89 -6.65 4.17 10.38
C LEU A 89 -7.12 5.39 11.17
N ARG A 90 -7.55 5.21 12.42
CA ARG A 90 -8.10 6.29 13.26
C ARG A 90 -7.11 7.44 13.45
N ASP A 91 -5.85 7.12 13.65
CA ASP A 91 -4.80 8.08 13.98
C ASP A 91 -3.85 8.30 12.78
N ALA A 92 -4.32 8.02 11.55
CA ALA A 92 -3.56 8.20 10.32
C ALA A 92 -3.86 9.57 9.69
N ASP A 93 -2.81 10.26 9.21
CA ASP A 93 -2.94 11.48 8.42
C ASP A 93 -3.05 11.15 6.92
N VAL A 94 -2.36 10.09 6.49
CA VAL A 94 -2.32 9.63 5.10
C VAL A 94 -2.55 8.13 5.04
N VAL A 95 -3.35 7.68 4.08
CA VAL A 95 -3.50 6.26 3.73
C VAL A 95 -3.02 6.07 2.30
N VAL A 96 -2.05 5.18 2.10
CA VAL A 96 -1.60 4.76 0.77
C VAL A 96 -2.20 3.38 0.49
N GLN A 97 -2.94 3.25 -0.60
CA GLN A 97 -3.60 2.01 -0.96
C GLN A 97 -3.60 1.80 -2.48
N PRO A 98 -3.70 0.54 -2.95
CA PRO A 98 -3.85 0.27 -4.38
C PRO A 98 -5.17 0.83 -4.92
N SER A 99 -5.15 1.25 -6.18
CA SER A 99 -6.29 1.79 -6.95
C SER A 99 -7.45 0.83 -7.21
N LEU A 100 -7.29 -0.42 -6.80
CA LEU A 100 -8.23 -1.49 -7.02
C LEU A 100 -8.92 -1.93 -5.71
N LEU A 101 -9.68 -1.01 -5.11
CA LEU A 101 -11.11 -1.33 -5.01
C LEU A 101 -11.62 -1.37 -6.46
N VAL A 102 -11.46 -2.54 -7.11
CA VAL A 102 -12.04 -2.80 -8.42
C VAL A 102 -13.55 -2.65 -8.23
N ASP A 103 -14.19 -1.77 -8.98
CA ASP A 103 -15.65 -1.75 -9.00
C ASP A 103 -16.13 -3.15 -9.43
N PRO A 104 -16.91 -3.88 -8.61
CA PRO A 104 -17.39 -5.22 -8.98
C PRO A 104 -18.24 -5.21 -10.27
N ARG A 105 -18.67 -4.03 -10.76
CA ARG A 105 -19.35 -3.87 -12.06
C ARG A 105 -18.41 -3.85 -13.27
N VAL A 106 -17.10 -3.84 -13.06
CA VAL A 106 -16.07 -3.92 -14.11
C VAL A 106 -15.49 -5.34 -14.23
N GLN A 107 -16.07 -6.32 -13.53
CA GLN A 107 -15.89 -7.73 -13.87
C GLN A 107 -16.68 -8.05 -15.14
N GLY A 108 -16.12 -7.65 -16.27
CA GLY A 108 -16.50 -8.12 -17.60
C GLY A 108 -15.22 -8.16 -18.40
N GLU A 109 -14.81 -9.34 -18.83
CA GLU A 109 -13.65 -9.53 -19.69
C GLU A 109 -13.77 -8.58 -20.89
N GLY A 110 -12.85 -7.61 -20.98
CA GLY A 110 -12.66 -6.86 -22.22
C GLY A 110 -12.15 -7.82 -23.29
N PRO A 111 -12.57 -7.64 -24.56
CA PRO A 111 -12.12 -8.52 -25.64
C PRO A 111 -10.58 -8.51 -25.71
N GLU A 112 -10.01 -9.67 -25.95
CA GLU A 112 -8.57 -9.89 -26.03
C GLU A 112 -7.87 -8.82 -26.89
N GLY A 113 -6.84 -8.18 -26.34
CA GLY A 113 -5.87 -7.40 -27.12
C GLY A 113 -5.76 -5.90 -26.87
N GLN A 114 -6.49 -5.30 -25.93
CA GLN A 114 -6.26 -3.91 -25.52
C GLN A 114 -6.22 -3.81 -23.99
N GLY A 115 -5.00 -3.81 -23.43
CA GLY A 115 -4.79 -3.49 -22.02
C GLY A 115 -5.37 -2.11 -21.70
N PRO A 116 -5.87 -1.86 -20.47
CA PRO A 116 -6.55 -0.62 -20.17
C PRO A 116 -5.58 0.55 -20.36
N LEU A 117 -5.90 1.39 -21.35
CA LEU A 117 -5.30 2.69 -21.56
C LEU A 117 -5.44 3.48 -20.26
N PHE A 118 -4.31 3.90 -19.71
CA PHE A 118 -4.24 4.93 -18.68
C PHE A 118 -4.86 6.22 -19.24
N SER A 119 -6.15 6.43 -19.03
CA SER A 119 -6.78 7.72 -19.29
C SER A 119 -7.77 8.07 -18.20
N ASP A 120 -7.35 9.06 -17.41
CA ASP A 120 -8.17 10.03 -16.69
C ASP A 120 -9.05 9.49 -15.52
N ARG A 121 -8.45 9.41 -14.33
CA ARG A 121 -9.20 9.49 -13.06
C ARG A 121 -8.69 10.69 -12.27
N ARG A 122 -9.31 11.84 -12.49
CA ARG A 122 -9.16 13.02 -11.65
C ARG A 122 -9.52 12.71 -10.19
N GLU A 123 -8.67 13.23 -9.34
CA GLU A 123 -8.79 13.47 -7.90
C GLU A 123 -10.22 13.38 -7.34
N ARG A 124 -10.40 12.54 -6.32
CA ARG A 124 -11.54 12.63 -5.42
C ARG A 124 -11.02 12.67 -3.98
N VAL A 125 -10.53 13.84 -3.59
CA VAL A 125 -10.32 14.21 -2.19
C VAL A 125 -11.70 14.44 -1.59
N SER A 126 -12.24 13.48 -0.82
CA SER A 126 -13.51 13.68 -0.13
C SER A 126 -13.30 14.61 1.06
N GLU A 127 -13.85 15.82 0.99
CA GLU A 127 -13.79 16.81 2.06
C GLU A 127 -14.59 16.36 3.30
N ARG A 128 -13.92 16.24 4.45
CA ARG A 128 -14.51 16.30 5.78
C ARG A 128 -13.93 17.52 6.51
N SER A 129 -14.80 18.18 7.28
CA SER A 129 -14.60 19.23 8.31
C SER A 129 -13.15 19.70 8.60
N GLU A 130 -12.97 21.02 8.66
CA GLU A 130 -11.72 21.82 8.72
C GLU A 130 -10.70 21.53 9.85
N ARG A 131 -10.72 20.38 10.56
CA ARG A 131 -9.70 20.07 11.58
C ARG A 131 -9.00 18.71 11.49
N GLU A 132 -9.40 17.77 10.63
CA GLU A 132 -8.74 16.46 10.53
C GLU A 132 -8.85 15.94 9.09
N ARG A 133 -7.95 16.38 8.19
CA ARG A 133 -7.98 15.94 6.78
C ARG A 133 -7.15 14.67 6.61
N LEU A 134 -7.80 13.51 6.75
CA LEU A 134 -7.24 12.25 6.26
C LEU A 134 -7.09 12.33 4.73
N VAL A 135 -5.88 12.11 4.22
CA VAL A 135 -5.58 12.08 2.78
C VAL A 135 -5.48 10.63 2.31
N ILE A 136 -6.24 10.26 1.29
CA ILE A 136 -6.15 8.93 0.67
C ILE A 136 -5.37 9.05 -0.64
N VAL A 137 -4.19 8.46 -0.66
CA VAL A 137 -3.34 8.34 -1.85
C VAL A 137 -3.59 6.97 -2.47
N THR A 138 -4.08 7.00 -3.70
CA THR A 138 -4.44 5.81 -4.45
C THR A 138 -3.43 5.65 -5.59
N VAL A 139 -2.72 4.52 -5.63
CA VAL A 139 -1.63 4.23 -6.60
C VAL A 139 -2.00 3.06 -7.49
#